data_AF-A0A376PS51-F1
#
_entry.id   AF-A0A376PS51-F1
#
_cell.length_a   1.000
_cell.length_b   1.000
_cell.length_c   1.000
_cell.angle_alpha   90.00
_cell.angle_beta   90.00
_cell.angle_gamma   90.00
#
_symmetry.space_group_name_H-M   'P 1'
#
loop_
_entity.id
_entity.type
_entity.pdbx_description
1 polymer ?
#
loop_
_entity_poly.entity_id
_entity_poly.type
_entity_poly.pdbx_seq_one_letter_code
_entity_poly.pdbx_strand_id
1 'polypeptide(L)'
;MLRWSPVLFSIIWASASWASEGKVEPTNISSTDSPNTLPDLGSSEKSNSKDEKGALGGKAQGYFISSATQGFENLTPEALKAQAESYAKGQVTSTAQSYLENVLSPYGSVRTSLSIGEGGDLDGSTFDYFVPWYDNQETLVFSQFSAQRKDDRTIGNIGVGVRQNIGSWLLGGNLFYDYDFTRGHRRLGLGSEAWTDYLKFSGNYYHPLSDWKDSKDFDFYEERPARGWDVRAEGWLPAWPQFGAKLVYEQYYGDEVALFGTDNLEKNPQALTVGLMYNPVPLFTVGSDYKSGTGDNSDLSVNVSLNYQIGTPLKDQLDPDNVKAKHSLMGSRHDFVERNNFIVLEYREKDPLDVTLWLKADTANEHPECIVKDTPELAVGLEKCKWTINALINNHYKIVAASWQAKNNANRTLVMPVVKANALTEGNNNRWNLVLPA
;
A
#
# COMPACT_ATOMS: atom_id res chain seq x y z
N MET A 1 4.80 -34.34 29.21
CA MET A 1 5.42 -33.17 29.88
C MET A 1 5.91 -32.21 28.80
N LEU A 2 5.09 -31.22 28.47
CA LEU A 2 5.41 -30.20 27.46
C LEU A 2 6.41 -29.19 28.06
N ARG A 3 7.60 -29.08 27.47
CA ARG A 3 8.51 -27.94 27.71
C ARG A 3 8.23 -26.88 26.65
N TRP A 4 7.59 -25.80 27.05
CA TRP A 4 7.40 -24.61 26.22
C TRP A 4 8.73 -23.87 26.15
N SER A 5 9.24 -23.63 24.94
CA SER A 5 10.47 -22.87 24.71
C SER A 5 10.17 -21.36 24.79
N PRO A 6 11.00 -20.53 25.46
CA PRO A 6 10.68 -19.13 25.81
C PRO A 6 10.82 -18.12 24.65
N VAL A 7 10.89 -18.58 23.39
CA VAL A 7 11.13 -17.70 22.22
C VAL A 7 9.90 -16.85 21.85
N LEU A 8 8.71 -17.21 22.35
CA LEU A 8 7.44 -16.54 22.04
C LEU A 8 7.30 -15.11 22.62
N PHE A 9 8.16 -14.67 23.53
CA PHE A 9 8.02 -13.35 24.19
C PHE A 9 8.92 -12.22 23.64
N SER A 10 9.87 -12.52 22.73
CA SER A 10 10.90 -11.53 22.36
C SER A 10 10.59 -10.74 21.06
N ILE A 11 9.55 -11.08 20.31
CA ILE A 11 9.21 -10.40 19.05
C ILE A 11 8.25 -9.20 19.28
N ILE A 12 7.59 -9.13 20.44
CA ILE A 12 6.62 -8.06 20.76
C ILE A 12 7.30 -6.79 21.32
N TRP A 13 8.60 -6.82 21.66
CA TRP A 13 9.27 -5.71 22.35
C TRP A 13 10.32 -4.92 21.54
N ALA A 14 10.64 -5.33 20.31
CA ALA A 14 11.69 -4.67 19.52
C ALA A 14 11.21 -3.50 18.65
N SER A 15 9.91 -3.18 18.64
CA SER A 15 9.35 -2.07 17.84
C SER A 15 9.23 -0.73 18.58
N ALA A 16 9.76 -0.62 19.80
CA ALA A 16 9.61 0.57 20.66
C ALA A 16 10.87 1.46 20.79
N SER A 17 11.86 1.34 19.89
CA SER A 17 13.17 1.99 20.11
C SER A 17 13.77 2.71 18.91
N TRP A 18 12.97 3.29 18.01
CA TRP A 18 13.48 4.23 17.01
C TRP A 18 12.48 5.38 16.79
N ALA A 19 12.42 6.27 17.76
CA ALA A 19 11.87 7.61 17.60
C ALA A 19 12.58 8.54 18.60
N SER A 20 13.73 9.08 18.21
CA SER A 20 14.28 10.28 18.84
C SER A 20 15.01 11.12 17.80
N GLU A 21 14.64 12.40 17.80
CA GLU A 21 14.99 13.50 16.91
C GLU A 21 16.48 13.70 16.59
N GLY A 22 16.74 14.19 15.38
CA GLY A 22 18.00 14.82 15.00
C GLY A 22 17.80 15.77 13.81
N LYS A 23 17.61 17.06 14.09
CA LYS A 23 17.58 18.16 13.11
C LYS A 23 18.95 18.32 12.43
N VAL A 24 18.98 18.54 11.12
CA VAL A 24 20.15 19.09 10.41
C VAL A 24 19.71 20.15 9.42
N GLU A 25 20.25 21.36 9.60
CA GLU A 25 20.10 22.54 8.73
C GLU A 25 20.96 22.45 7.45
N PRO A 26 20.63 23.22 6.39
CA PRO A 26 21.25 23.09 5.07
C PRO A 26 22.51 23.96 4.90
N THR A 27 23.51 23.43 4.20
CA THR A 27 24.67 24.21 3.73
C THR A 27 24.60 24.45 2.22
N ASN A 28 24.57 25.74 1.85
CA ASN A 28 24.79 26.28 0.51
C ASN A 28 26.25 26.09 0.06
N ILE A 29 26.46 25.68 -1.19
CA ILE A 29 27.64 26.07 -1.99
C ILE A 29 27.19 26.31 -3.44
N SER A 30 27.48 27.51 -3.94
CA SER A 30 27.33 27.92 -5.33
C SER A 30 28.56 27.57 -6.16
N SER A 31 28.38 27.29 -7.46
CA SER A 31 29.29 27.73 -8.53
C SER A 31 28.71 27.39 -9.91
N THR A 32 28.37 28.42 -10.67
CA THR A 32 28.20 28.41 -12.12
C THR A 32 29.55 28.63 -12.79
N ASP A 33 29.92 27.83 -13.81
CA ASP A 33 30.35 28.28 -15.14
C ASP A 33 30.68 27.11 -16.09
N SER A 34 30.13 27.18 -17.30
CA SER A 34 30.40 26.37 -18.52
C SER A 34 31.58 26.99 -19.32
N PRO A 35 32.11 26.50 -20.48
CA PRO A 35 31.52 25.54 -21.45
C PRO A 35 32.46 24.56 -22.24
N ASN A 36 31.81 23.71 -23.05
CA ASN A 36 32.26 23.05 -24.31
C ASN A 36 33.34 21.95 -24.27
N THR A 37 33.00 20.73 -24.72
CA THR A 37 33.11 20.27 -26.14
C THR A 37 32.65 18.81 -26.27
N LEU A 38 31.75 18.54 -27.21
CA LEU A 38 31.40 17.22 -27.76
C LEU A 38 32.06 17.07 -29.15
N PRO A 39 32.48 15.86 -29.57
CA PRO A 39 32.71 15.57 -30.98
C PRO A 39 31.49 14.91 -31.66
N ASP A 40 31.26 15.40 -32.87
CA ASP A 40 30.32 14.99 -33.92
C ASP A 40 30.81 13.73 -34.66
N LEU A 41 29.87 12.89 -35.10
CA LEU A 41 30.03 11.97 -36.25
C LEU A 41 28.67 11.75 -36.93
N GLY A 42 28.36 12.59 -37.91
CA GLY A 42 27.30 12.36 -38.88
C GLY A 42 27.74 11.56 -40.13
N SER A 43 26.75 10.99 -40.82
CA SER A 43 26.53 10.87 -42.29
C SER A 43 25.70 9.60 -42.61
N SER A 44 24.75 9.52 -43.56
CA SER A 44 24.02 10.47 -44.43
C SER A 44 22.97 9.69 -45.25
N GLU A 45 21.75 10.25 -45.40
CA GLU A 45 20.81 10.24 -46.57
C GLU A 45 20.24 8.90 -47.15
N LYS A 46 19.03 8.76 -47.75
CA LYS A 46 17.98 9.65 -48.30
C LYS A 46 16.66 8.88 -48.66
N SER A 47 15.52 9.60 -48.65
CA SER A 47 14.43 9.65 -49.68
C SER A 47 13.19 8.70 -49.75
N ASN A 48 12.01 9.30 -49.43
CA ASN A 48 10.67 9.39 -50.10
C ASN A 48 9.61 8.26 -50.32
N SER A 49 8.39 8.60 -49.84
CA SER A 49 7.03 8.68 -50.47
C SER A 49 6.00 7.53 -50.51
N LYS A 50 4.80 7.86 -49.94
CA LYS A 50 3.36 7.64 -50.27
C LYS A 50 2.64 6.26 -50.23
N ASP A 51 1.62 6.24 -49.35
CA ASP A 51 0.23 5.72 -49.37
C ASP A 51 -0.19 4.25 -49.58
N GLU A 52 -0.89 3.75 -48.54
CA GLU A 52 -2.04 2.82 -48.45
C GLU A 52 -2.00 1.36 -48.96
N LYS A 53 -1.86 0.39 -48.02
CA LYS A 53 -2.94 -0.41 -47.37
C LYS A 53 -2.43 -1.79 -46.90
N GLY A 54 -2.66 -2.09 -45.61
CA GLY A 54 -2.83 -3.45 -45.08
C GLY A 54 -1.56 -4.27 -44.80
N ALA A 55 -1.03 -4.18 -43.58
CA ALA A 55 -0.42 -5.31 -42.86
C ALA A 55 -0.10 -4.89 -41.42
N LEU A 56 -0.93 -5.35 -40.48
CA LEU A 56 -0.52 -5.49 -39.09
C LEU A 56 0.60 -6.53 -39.05
N GLY A 57 1.81 -6.12 -38.70
CA GLY A 57 2.93 -7.05 -38.48
C GLY A 57 4.26 -6.47 -38.94
N GLY A 58 5.18 -6.27 -37.99
CA GLY A 58 6.60 -6.16 -38.32
C GLY A 58 7.46 -5.16 -37.53
N LYS A 59 6.90 -4.32 -36.66
CA LYS A 59 7.74 -3.32 -35.93
C LYS A 59 7.59 -3.27 -34.40
N ALA A 60 6.96 -4.28 -33.80
CA ALA A 60 6.92 -4.47 -32.33
C ALA A 60 7.79 -5.64 -31.82
N GLN A 61 8.39 -6.45 -32.70
CA GLN A 61 9.16 -7.64 -32.29
C GLN A 61 10.66 -7.39 -32.05
N GLY A 62 11.21 -6.25 -32.48
CA GLY A 62 12.66 -5.99 -32.40
C GLY A 62 13.16 -5.27 -31.14
N TYR A 63 12.29 -4.52 -30.45
CA TYR A 63 12.68 -3.69 -29.31
C TYR A 63 12.40 -4.32 -27.94
N PHE A 64 11.53 -5.32 -27.87
CA PHE A 64 11.21 -6.04 -26.63
C PHE A 64 12.06 -7.29 -26.39
N ILE A 65 12.82 -7.75 -27.38
CA ILE A 65 13.67 -8.96 -27.25
C ILE A 65 15.12 -8.61 -26.86
N SER A 66 15.66 -7.44 -27.21
CA SER A 66 17.08 -7.13 -26.96
C SER A 66 17.41 -6.75 -25.51
N SER A 67 16.46 -6.19 -24.75
CA SER A 67 16.64 -5.89 -23.32
C SER A 67 16.38 -7.08 -22.40
N ALA A 68 15.73 -8.14 -22.90
CA ALA A 68 15.43 -9.37 -22.16
C ALA A 68 16.32 -10.56 -22.51
N THR A 69 17.23 -10.46 -23.50
CA THR A 69 18.07 -11.61 -23.93
C THR A 69 19.52 -11.53 -23.52
N GLN A 70 20.03 -10.40 -23.01
CA GLN A 70 21.45 -10.27 -22.67
C GLN A 70 21.89 -10.91 -21.34
N GLY A 71 21.02 -11.65 -20.65
CA GLY A 71 21.34 -12.29 -19.36
C GLY A 71 20.97 -13.78 -19.22
N PHE A 72 20.38 -14.41 -20.25
CA PHE A 72 19.80 -15.76 -20.13
C PHE A 72 20.63 -16.88 -20.77
N GLU A 73 21.82 -16.59 -21.30
CA GLU A 73 22.65 -17.59 -21.97
C GLU A 73 23.35 -18.57 -21.01
N ASN A 74 23.23 -18.39 -19.69
CA ASN A 74 23.77 -19.33 -18.71
C ASN A 74 22.86 -19.49 -17.48
N LEU A 75 21.77 -20.23 -17.66
CA LEU A 75 20.79 -20.59 -16.63
C LEU A 75 21.33 -21.68 -15.68
N THR A 76 22.42 -21.41 -14.99
CA THR A 76 22.85 -22.26 -13.86
C THR A 76 22.10 -21.84 -12.58
N PRO A 77 21.74 -22.79 -11.70
CA PRO A 77 21.14 -22.49 -10.39
C PRO A 77 21.96 -21.47 -9.58
N GLU A 78 23.28 -21.48 -9.76
CA GLU A 78 24.21 -20.56 -9.12
C GLU A 78 24.08 -19.12 -9.67
N ALA A 79 23.84 -18.95 -10.97
CA ALA A 79 23.65 -17.63 -11.58
C ALA A 79 22.31 -17.01 -11.18
N LEU A 80 21.24 -17.82 -11.14
CA LEU A 80 19.92 -17.37 -10.68
C LEU A 80 19.93 -17.02 -9.19
N LYS A 81 20.62 -17.82 -8.37
CA LYS A 81 20.84 -17.53 -6.95
C LYS A 81 21.68 -16.27 -6.77
N ALA A 82 22.76 -16.10 -7.53
CA ALA A 82 23.60 -14.90 -7.46
C ALA A 82 22.86 -13.63 -7.88
N GLN A 83 21.94 -13.71 -8.85
CA GLN A 83 21.12 -12.60 -9.29
C GLN A 83 19.98 -12.27 -8.30
N ALA A 84 19.36 -13.29 -7.70
CA ALA A 84 18.42 -13.10 -6.59
C ALA A 84 19.13 -12.49 -5.37
N GLU A 85 20.36 -12.93 -5.07
CA GLU A 85 21.19 -12.36 -4.02
C GLU A 85 21.66 -10.93 -4.34
N SER A 86 22.00 -10.60 -5.58
CA SER A 86 22.45 -9.25 -5.95
C SER A 86 21.29 -8.25 -5.95
N TYR A 87 20.12 -8.67 -6.40
CA TYR A 87 18.88 -7.89 -6.30
C TYR A 87 18.47 -7.68 -4.84
N ALA A 88 18.60 -8.72 -4.01
CA ALA A 88 18.40 -8.61 -2.56
C ALA A 88 19.45 -7.70 -1.90
N LYS A 89 20.71 -7.71 -2.35
CA LYS A 89 21.79 -6.86 -1.81
C LYS A 89 21.67 -5.39 -2.24
N GLY A 90 21.04 -5.09 -3.38
CA GLY A 90 20.90 -3.72 -3.91
C GLY A 90 19.92 -2.81 -3.14
N GLN A 91 19.07 -3.39 -2.29
CA GLN A 91 18.01 -2.68 -1.55
C GLN A 91 18.11 -2.84 -0.03
N VAL A 92 19.09 -3.59 0.49
CA VAL A 92 19.11 -4.03 1.89
C VAL A 92 20.35 -3.51 2.62
N THR A 93 20.14 -2.81 3.73
CA THR A 93 21.21 -2.41 4.67
C THR A 93 21.82 -3.64 5.36
N SER A 94 23.12 -3.63 5.63
CA SER A 94 23.90 -4.77 6.14
C SER A 94 23.38 -5.39 7.46
N THR A 95 22.48 -4.72 8.17
CA THR A 95 21.82 -5.18 9.41
C THR A 95 20.62 -6.12 9.18
N ALA A 96 20.02 -6.16 7.99
CA ALA A 96 18.88 -7.02 7.69
C ALA A 96 19.28 -8.41 7.17
N GLN A 97 20.56 -8.60 6.84
CA GLN A 97 21.08 -9.81 6.20
C GLN A 97 21.08 -11.04 7.14
N SER A 98 21.38 -10.85 8.44
CA SER A 98 21.35 -11.90 9.46
C SER A 98 19.93 -12.30 9.91
N TYR A 99 18.96 -11.41 9.74
CA TYR A 99 17.55 -11.71 10.02
C TYR A 99 16.90 -12.47 8.87
N LEU A 100 17.27 -12.18 7.62
CA LEU A 100 16.77 -12.87 6.42
C LEU A 100 17.21 -14.34 6.35
N GLU A 101 18.44 -14.67 6.74
CA GLU A 101 18.94 -16.06 6.75
C GLU A 101 18.22 -16.97 7.77
N ASN A 102 17.64 -16.39 8.83
CA ASN A 102 16.86 -17.14 9.82
C ASN A 102 15.36 -17.25 9.46
N VAL A 103 14.85 -16.36 8.61
CA VAL A 103 13.45 -16.37 8.15
C VAL A 103 13.28 -17.33 6.97
N LEU A 104 14.25 -17.42 6.07
CA LEU A 104 14.22 -18.33 4.93
C LEU A 104 14.55 -19.77 5.36
N SER A 105 13.53 -20.50 5.82
CA SER A 105 13.58 -21.95 6.07
C SER A 105 13.97 -22.70 4.78
N PRO A 106 14.70 -23.84 4.87
CA PRO A 106 15.02 -24.68 3.71
C PRO A 106 13.78 -25.34 3.05
N TYR A 107 12.57 -25.07 3.54
CA TYR A 107 11.30 -25.57 3.04
C TYR A 107 10.31 -24.41 2.88
N GLY A 108 9.47 -24.45 1.85
CA GLY A 108 8.44 -23.43 1.60
C GLY A 108 8.25 -23.09 0.13
N SER A 109 7.49 -22.03 -0.11
CA SER A 109 7.22 -21.50 -1.46
C SER A 109 7.47 -20.01 -1.49
N VAL A 110 8.02 -19.50 -2.58
CA VAL A 110 8.23 -18.08 -2.85
C VAL A 110 7.44 -17.71 -4.09
N ARG A 111 6.71 -16.59 -4.05
CA ARG A 111 6.04 -16.02 -5.22
C ARG A 111 6.42 -14.57 -5.38
N THR A 112 6.82 -14.21 -6.60
CA THR A 112 7.02 -12.81 -6.98
C THR A 112 6.08 -12.50 -8.13
N SER A 113 5.33 -11.42 -8.01
CA SER A 113 4.38 -10.99 -9.05
C SER A 113 4.62 -9.54 -9.46
N LEU A 114 4.40 -9.27 -10.74
CA LEU A 114 4.40 -7.94 -11.34
C LEU A 114 3.04 -7.72 -12.02
N SER A 115 2.43 -6.57 -11.75
CA SER A 115 1.16 -6.14 -12.31
C SER A 115 1.38 -4.93 -13.21
N ILE A 116 0.90 -5.01 -14.44
CA ILE A 116 1.05 -3.97 -15.47
C ILE A 116 -0.35 -3.51 -15.86
N GLY A 117 -0.62 -2.20 -15.76
CA GLY A 117 -1.91 -1.61 -16.09
C GLY A 117 -2.11 -1.43 -17.59
N GLU A 118 -3.30 -0.94 -17.98
CA GLU A 118 -3.67 -0.70 -19.37
C GLU A 118 -2.70 0.26 -20.10
N GLY A 119 -2.11 1.21 -19.37
CA GLY A 119 -1.10 2.16 -19.86
C GLY A 119 0.27 1.56 -20.14
N GLY A 120 0.50 0.31 -19.73
CA GLY A 120 1.81 -0.36 -19.82
C GLY A 120 2.79 0.04 -18.71
N ASP A 121 2.36 0.85 -17.75
CA ASP A 121 3.09 1.17 -16.54
C ASP A 121 2.97 0.05 -15.49
N LEU A 122 3.93 0.04 -14.57
CA LEU A 122 3.98 -0.95 -13.49
C LEU A 122 3.06 -0.50 -12.35
N ASP A 123 1.83 -1.03 -12.32
CA ASP A 123 0.86 -0.77 -11.25
C ASP A 123 1.36 -1.26 -9.88
N GLY A 124 2.09 -2.38 -9.87
CA GLY A 124 2.54 -2.94 -8.61
C GLY A 124 3.44 -4.15 -8.72
N SER A 125 4.06 -4.45 -7.58
CA SER A 125 4.90 -5.62 -7.39
C SER A 125 4.63 -6.25 -6.03
N THR A 126 4.67 -7.58 -5.98
CA THR A 126 4.48 -8.34 -4.75
C THR A 126 5.56 -9.41 -4.59
N PHE A 127 5.88 -9.69 -3.34
CA PHE A 127 6.73 -10.79 -2.91
C PHE A 127 6.01 -11.51 -1.77
N ASP A 128 5.70 -12.78 -1.95
CA ASP A 128 5.10 -13.65 -0.94
C ASP A 128 6.06 -14.78 -0.57
N TYR A 129 6.08 -15.14 0.70
CA TYR A 129 6.84 -16.27 1.22
C TYR A 129 5.99 -17.11 2.17
N PHE A 130 5.85 -18.40 1.85
CA PHE A 130 5.03 -19.38 2.55
C PHE A 130 5.92 -20.40 3.26
N VAL A 131 5.69 -20.60 4.56
CA VAL A 131 6.49 -21.50 5.40
C VAL A 131 5.59 -22.55 6.06
N PRO A 132 5.70 -23.83 5.71
CA PRO A 132 5.03 -24.92 6.40
C PRO A 132 5.77 -25.25 7.71
N TRP A 133 5.12 -25.11 8.86
CA TRP A 133 5.67 -25.47 10.17
C TRP A 133 5.38 -26.92 10.54
N TYR A 134 4.17 -27.36 10.21
CA TYR A 134 3.70 -28.71 10.44
C TYR A 134 2.95 -29.17 9.21
N ASP A 135 3.36 -30.30 8.65
CA ASP A 135 2.81 -30.85 7.44
C ASP A 135 2.74 -32.37 7.56
N ASN A 136 1.52 -32.90 7.64
CA ASN A 136 1.25 -34.32 7.46
C ASN A 136 0.18 -34.52 6.37
N GLN A 137 -0.33 -35.73 6.19
CA GLN A 137 -1.33 -36.03 5.14
C GLN A 137 -2.69 -35.35 5.35
N GLU A 138 -3.01 -34.93 6.57
CA GLU A 138 -4.32 -34.37 6.93
C GLU A 138 -4.25 -32.88 7.23
N THR A 139 -3.26 -32.44 7.99
CA THR A 139 -3.11 -31.09 8.54
C THR A 139 -1.86 -30.42 8.02
N LEU A 140 -2.03 -29.15 7.64
CA LEU A 140 -0.94 -28.21 7.35
C LEU A 140 -1.10 -26.97 8.22
N VAL A 141 -0.08 -26.64 9.02
CA VAL A 141 0.03 -25.38 9.77
C VAL A 141 1.16 -24.57 9.15
N PHE A 142 0.89 -23.32 8.83
CA PHE A 142 1.82 -22.49 8.07
C PHE A 142 1.84 -21.04 8.57
N SER A 143 2.90 -20.33 8.21
CA SER A 143 2.93 -18.86 8.21
C SER A 143 3.18 -18.35 6.81
N GLN A 144 2.66 -17.16 6.53
CA GLN A 144 2.89 -16.45 5.28
C GLN A 144 3.36 -15.03 5.57
N PHE A 145 4.34 -14.58 4.81
CA PHE A 145 4.84 -13.22 4.82
C PHE A 145 4.70 -12.64 3.43
N SER A 146 4.28 -11.38 3.35
CA SER A 146 4.14 -10.69 2.07
C SER A 146 4.72 -9.29 2.19
N ALA A 147 5.32 -8.81 1.11
CA ALA A 147 5.73 -7.43 0.92
C ALA A 147 5.27 -7.00 -0.46
N GLN A 148 4.67 -5.82 -0.56
CA GLN A 148 4.18 -5.32 -1.83
C GLN A 148 4.35 -3.82 -1.94
N ARG A 149 4.50 -3.35 -3.18
CA ARG A 149 4.51 -1.93 -3.53
C ARG A 149 3.49 -1.68 -4.62
N LYS A 150 2.55 -0.78 -4.35
CA LYS A 150 1.49 -0.31 -5.26
C LYS A 150 1.08 1.10 -4.82
N ASP A 151 0.74 1.99 -5.76
CA ASP A 151 0.32 3.38 -5.50
C ASP A 151 1.28 4.13 -4.55
N ASP A 152 2.59 3.97 -4.78
CA ASP A 152 3.69 4.48 -3.93
C ASP A 152 3.71 4.03 -2.46
N ARG A 153 2.80 3.13 -2.08
CA ARG A 153 2.69 2.56 -0.74
C ARG A 153 3.40 1.23 -0.66
N THR A 154 4.19 1.06 0.40
CA THR A 154 4.84 -0.21 0.73
C THR A 154 4.10 -0.84 1.90
N ILE A 155 3.52 -2.01 1.67
CA ILE A 155 2.72 -2.75 2.64
C ILE A 155 3.40 -4.08 2.92
N GLY A 156 3.49 -4.43 4.19
CA GLY A 156 3.89 -5.77 4.63
C GLY A 156 2.74 -6.50 5.31
N ASN A 157 2.71 -7.81 5.15
CA ASN A 157 1.68 -8.67 5.73
C ASN A 157 2.37 -9.84 6.43
N ILE A 158 1.86 -10.21 7.59
CA ILE A 158 2.24 -11.43 8.30
C ILE A 158 0.98 -12.20 8.66
N GLY A 159 0.95 -13.49 8.35
CA GLY A 159 -0.21 -14.32 8.62
C GLY A 159 0.16 -15.73 9.06
N VAL A 160 -0.81 -16.37 9.70
CA VAL A 160 -0.78 -17.77 10.11
C VAL A 160 -2.06 -18.46 9.65
N GLY A 161 -1.97 -19.74 9.33
CA GLY A 161 -3.13 -20.49 8.90
C GLY A 161 -3.02 -21.97 9.17
N VAL A 162 -4.17 -22.63 9.09
CA VAL A 162 -4.31 -24.08 9.18
C VAL A 162 -5.17 -24.55 8.01
N ARG A 163 -4.76 -25.66 7.39
CA ARG A 163 -5.50 -26.37 6.34
C ARG A 163 -5.69 -27.81 6.77
N GLN A 164 -6.87 -28.36 6.51
CA GLN A 164 -7.29 -29.70 6.88
C GLN A 164 -7.88 -30.41 5.66
N ASN A 165 -7.35 -31.57 5.30
CA ASN A 165 -7.87 -32.42 4.25
C ASN A 165 -9.02 -33.26 4.80
N ILE A 166 -10.20 -33.12 4.22
CA ILE A 166 -11.43 -33.83 4.59
C ILE A 166 -12.02 -34.44 3.31
N GLY A 167 -11.72 -35.72 3.08
CA GLY A 167 -12.12 -36.41 1.86
C GLY A 167 -11.45 -35.79 0.62
N SER A 168 -12.25 -35.37 -0.36
CA SER A 168 -11.78 -34.70 -1.58
C SER A 168 -11.69 -33.17 -1.44
N TRP A 169 -11.73 -32.65 -0.22
CA TRP A 169 -11.72 -31.22 0.07
C TRP A 169 -10.58 -30.87 1.03
N LEU A 170 -10.09 -29.65 0.90
CA LEU A 170 -9.20 -29.01 1.86
C LEU A 170 -9.94 -27.80 2.41
N LEU A 171 -10.15 -27.79 3.72
CA LEU A 171 -10.75 -26.66 4.42
C LEU A 171 -9.67 -25.93 5.21
N GLY A 172 -9.64 -24.61 5.10
CA GLY A 172 -8.63 -23.79 5.75
C GLY A 172 -9.20 -22.58 6.46
N GLY A 173 -8.44 -22.10 7.45
CA GLY A 173 -8.68 -20.85 8.13
C GLY A 173 -7.35 -20.11 8.31
N ASN A 174 -7.35 -18.80 8.12
CA ASN A 174 -6.15 -17.98 8.23
C ASN A 174 -6.43 -16.62 8.89
N LEU A 175 -5.37 -16.05 9.47
CA LEU A 175 -5.36 -14.78 10.18
C LEU A 175 -4.16 -13.97 9.70
N PHE A 176 -4.37 -12.72 9.31
CA PHE A 176 -3.33 -11.83 8.81
C PHE A 176 -3.32 -10.50 9.58
N TYR A 177 -2.13 -9.99 9.83
CA TYR A 177 -1.88 -8.63 10.25
C TYR A 177 -1.17 -7.88 9.11
N ASP A 178 -1.81 -6.83 8.61
CA ASP A 178 -1.29 -6.00 7.54
C ASP A 178 -0.81 -4.66 8.11
N TYR A 179 0.35 -4.21 7.65
CA TYR A 179 0.95 -2.94 8.03
C TYR A 179 1.38 -2.14 6.80
N ASP A 180 0.86 -0.92 6.70
CA ASP A 180 1.33 0.06 5.73
C ASP A 180 2.53 0.82 6.30
N PHE A 181 3.73 0.63 5.73
CA PHE A 181 4.93 1.32 6.19
C PHE A 181 4.98 2.79 5.76
N THR A 182 4.27 3.14 4.68
CA THR A 182 4.26 4.50 4.12
C THR A 182 3.28 5.41 4.86
N ARG A 183 2.13 4.88 5.29
CA ARG A 183 1.04 5.62 5.98
C ARG A 183 0.89 5.26 7.47
N GLY A 184 1.47 4.14 7.91
CA GLY A 184 1.38 3.67 9.29
C GLY A 184 0.03 3.03 9.66
N HIS A 185 -0.77 2.61 8.68
CA HIS A 185 -2.05 1.95 8.91
C HIS A 185 -1.92 0.47 9.26
N ARG A 186 -2.90 -0.03 10.03
CA ARG A 186 -2.94 -1.41 10.54
C ARG A 186 -4.29 -2.03 10.23
N ARG A 187 -4.28 -3.25 9.69
CA ARG A 187 -5.51 -3.98 9.33
C ARG A 187 -5.40 -5.45 9.75
N LEU A 188 -6.51 -6.01 10.21
CA LEU A 188 -6.68 -7.43 10.49
C LEU A 188 -7.40 -8.09 9.31
N GLY A 189 -6.88 -9.21 8.83
CA GLY A 189 -7.52 -10.08 7.85
C GLY A 189 -7.93 -11.41 8.48
N LEU A 190 -9.16 -11.85 8.22
CA LEU A 190 -9.66 -13.18 8.56
C LEU A 190 -10.04 -13.89 7.27
N GLY A 191 -9.51 -15.08 7.03
CA GLY A 191 -9.78 -15.84 5.81
C GLY A 191 -10.26 -17.26 6.09
N SER A 192 -11.09 -17.76 5.18
CA SER A 192 -11.55 -19.14 5.12
C SER A 192 -11.35 -19.69 3.71
N GLU A 193 -10.97 -20.96 3.61
CA GLU A 193 -10.61 -21.64 2.37
C GLU A 193 -11.41 -22.93 2.23
N ALA A 194 -11.88 -23.24 1.03
CA ALA A 194 -12.51 -24.50 0.67
C ALA A 194 -12.07 -24.91 -0.74
N TRP A 195 -11.10 -25.81 -0.82
CA TRP A 195 -10.42 -26.18 -2.07
C TRP A 195 -10.67 -27.64 -2.41
N THR A 196 -10.67 -27.96 -3.70
CA THR A 196 -10.74 -29.31 -4.25
C THR A 196 -9.88 -29.38 -5.51
N ASP A 197 -9.85 -30.54 -6.18
CA ASP A 197 -9.10 -30.68 -7.43
C ASP A 197 -9.55 -29.63 -8.45
N TYR A 198 -8.59 -28.84 -8.95
CA TYR A 198 -8.77 -27.79 -9.95
C TYR A 198 -9.71 -26.65 -9.56
N LEU A 199 -10.08 -26.51 -8.29
CA LEU A 199 -11.02 -25.47 -7.85
C LEU A 199 -10.71 -24.98 -6.43
N LYS A 200 -10.61 -23.67 -6.26
CA LYS A 200 -10.36 -23.01 -4.99
C LYS A 200 -11.42 -21.98 -4.71
N PHE A 201 -12.03 -22.06 -3.53
CA PHE A 201 -12.84 -20.99 -2.98
C PHE A 201 -12.17 -20.38 -1.76
N SER A 202 -12.18 -19.06 -1.69
CA SER A 202 -11.67 -18.30 -0.55
C SER A 202 -12.65 -17.18 -0.19
N GLY A 203 -12.84 -16.96 1.09
CA GLY A 203 -13.61 -15.83 1.62
C GLY A 203 -12.77 -15.09 2.64
N ASN A 204 -12.69 -13.77 2.52
CA ASN A 204 -11.85 -12.93 3.36
C ASN A 204 -12.63 -11.75 3.93
N TYR A 205 -12.37 -11.43 5.19
CA TYR A 205 -12.90 -10.25 5.88
C TYR A 205 -11.75 -9.37 6.37
N TYR A 206 -11.90 -8.05 6.18
CA TYR A 206 -10.91 -7.05 6.50
C TYR A 206 -11.45 -6.06 7.53
N HIS A 207 -10.73 -5.95 8.64
CA HIS A 207 -11.10 -5.08 9.75
C HIS A 207 -10.01 -4.04 10.04
N PRO A 208 -10.33 -2.75 10.12
CA PRO A 208 -9.37 -1.72 10.54
C PRO A 208 -8.91 -1.95 11.98
N LEU A 209 -7.60 -1.83 12.23
CA LEU A 209 -7.02 -1.81 13.58
C LEU A 209 -6.47 -0.43 13.96
N SER A 210 -6.11 0.39 12.96
CA SER A 210 -5.73 1.78 13.19
C SER A 210 -6.92 2.70 12.97
N ASP A 211 -7.05 3.70 13.85
CA ASP A 211 -7.99 4.80 13.69
C ASP A 211 -7.56 5.76 12.57
N TRP A 212 -8.40 6.78 12.36
CA TRP A 212 -8.19 7.91 11.47
C TRP A 212 -6.87 8.63 11.72
N LYS A 213 -6.20 8.99 10.62
CA LYS A 213 -4.92 9.70 10.61
C LYS A 213 -4.93 10.73 9.50
N ASP A 214 -4.12 11.76 9.62
CA ASP A 214 -3.93 12.75 8.56
C ASP A 214 -3.57 12.08 7.22
N SER A 215 -4.35 12.42 6.19
CA SER A 215 -4.12 11.93 4.85
C SER A 215 -2.92 12.61 4.20
N LYS A 216 -2.14 11.84 3.42
CA LYS A 216 -1.11 12.41 2.53
C LYS A 216 -1.60 12.60 1.10
N ASP A 217 -2.80 12.11 0.77
CA ASP A 217 -3.39 12.21 -0.57
C ASP A 217 -4.22 13.49 -0.73
N PHE A 218 -4.91 13.91 0.34
CA PHE A 218 -5.77 15.08 0.31
C PHE A 218 -5.52 16.01 1.51
N ASP A 219 -5.39 17.30 1.23
CA ASP A 219 -5.35 18.34 2.27
C ASP A 219 -6.68 18.40 3.02
N PHE A 220 -6.63 18.52 4.35
CA PHE A 220 -7.80 18.56 5.23
C PHE A 220 -8.63 17.26 5.31
N TYR A 221 -8.07 16.13 4.89
CA TYR A 221 -8.70 14.83 5.10
C TYR A 221 -7.95 13.99 6.13
N GLU A 222 -8.70 13.06 6.71
CA GLU A 222 -8.14 11.91 7.41
C GLU A 222 -8.40 10.64 6.58
N GLU A 223 -7.53 9.66 6.75
CA GLU A 223 -7.61 8.33 6.15
C GLU A 223 -7.58 7.24 7.22
N ARG A 224 -8.25 6.12 6.96
CA ARG A 224 -8.11 4.87 7.71
C ARG A 224 -8.35 3.67 6.80
N PRO A 225 -7.98 2.43 7.20
CA PRO A 225 -8.33 1.24 6.44
C PRO A 225 -9.85 1.08 6.33
N ALA A 226 -10.34 0.91 5.12
CA ALA A 226 -11.74 0.61 4.87
C ALA A 226 -12.06 -0.80 5.37
N ARG A 227 -13.21 -0.94 6.03
CA ARG A 227 -13.76 -2.26 6.34
C ARG A 227 -14.30 -2.88 5.06
N GLY A 228 -14.09 -4.18 4.87
CA GLY A 228 -14.63 -4.86 3.69
C GLY A 228 -14.50 -6.35 3.75
N TRP A 229 -14.95 -7.02 2.68
CA TRP A 229 -14.80 -8.44 2.48
C TRP A 229 -14.70 -8.75 1.00
N ASP A 230 -14.14 -9.93 0.69
CA ASP A 230 -14.15 -10.48 -0.66
C ASP A 230 -14.43 -11.97 -0.67
N VAL A 231 -14.93 -12.45 -1.80
CA VAL A 231 -15.07 -13.87 -2.12
C VAL A 231 -14.38 -14.11 -3.46
N ARG A 232 -13.59 -15.18 -3.50
CA ARG A 232 -12.72 -15.53 -4.62
C ARG A 232 -12.99 -16.96 -5.03
N ALA A 233 -13.07 -17.17 -6.33
CA ALA A 233 -13.13 -18.49 -6.95
C ALA A 233 -12.08 -18.57 -8.04
N GLU A 234 -11.20 -19.57 -7.97
CA GLU A 234 -10.22 -19.88 -9.01
C GLU A 234 -10.42 -21.31 -9.47
N GLY A 235 -10.46 -21.51 -10.79
CA GLY A 235 -10.66 -22.83 -11.37
C GLY A 235 -9.78 -23.07 -12.59
N TRP A 236 -9.34 -24.31 -12.77
CA TRP A 236 -8.55 -24.74 -13.92
C TRP A 236 -9.29 -25.81 -14.71
N LEU A 237 -9.09 -25.86 -16.02
CA LEU A 237 -9.73 -26.86 -16.88
C LEU A 237 -9.04 -28.22 -16.68
N PRO A 238 -9.73 -29.29 -16.22
CA PRO A 238 -9.05 -30.57 -15.97
C PRO A 238 -8.42 -31.19 -17.23
N ALA A 239 -9.00 -30.95 -18.40
CA ALA A 239 -8.46 -31.41 -19.68
C ALA A 239 -7.30 -30.53 -20.21
N TRP A 240 -7.21 -29.28 -19.73
CA TRP A 240 -6.22 -28.28 -20.16
C TRP A 240 -5.75 -27.50 -18.92
N PRO A 241 -5.01 -28.13 -18.00
CA PRO A 241 -4.73 -27.58 -16.67
C PRO A 241 -3.86 -26.32 -16.71
N GLN A 242 -3.26 -26.02 -17.86
CA GLN A 242 -2.55 -24.76 -18.09
C GLN A 242 -3.48 -23.56 -18.13
N PHE A 243 -4.78 -23.74 -18.39
CA PHE A 243 -5.75 -22.64 -18.47
C PHE A 243 -6.68 -22.64 -17.27
N GLY A 244 -6.76 -21.49 -16.62
CA GLY A 244 -7.68 -21.24 -15.53
C GLY A 244 -8.41 -19.92 -15.69
N ALA A 245 -9.44 -19.76 -14.87
CA ALA A 245 -10.22 -18.55 -14.73
C ALA A 245 -10.32 -18.19 -13.25
N LYS A 246 -10.46 -16.90 -12.97
CA LYS A 246 -10.72 -16.40 -11.63
C LYS A 246 -11.88 -15.42 -11.62
N LEU A 247 -12.62 -15.45 -10.52
CA LEU A 247 -13.73 -14.56 -10.23
C LEU A 247 -13.54 -14.02 -8.82
N VAL A 248 -13.55 -12.70 -8.67
CA VAL A 248 -13.45 -12.03 -7.38
C VAL A 248 -14.60 -11.05 -7.26
N TYR A 249 -15.34 -11.13 -6.17
CA TYR A 249 -16.29 -10.10 -5.78
C TYR A 249 -15.84 -9.48 -4.46
N GLU A 250 -15.69 -8.15 -4.43
CA GLU A 250 -15.23 -7.41 -3.27
C GLU A 250 -16.19 -6.26 -2.94
N GLN A 251 -16.42 -6.02 -1.65
CA GLN A 251 -17.28 -4.96 -1.12
C GLN A 251 -16.58 -4.30 0.06
N TYR A 252 -16.51 -2.96 0.03
CA TYR A 252 -16.00 -2.15 1.13
C TYR A 252 -17.06 -1.18 1.64
N TYR A 253 -16.88 -0.69 2.86
CA TYR A 253 -17.83 0.18 3.54
C TYR A 253 -17.14 1.45 4.01
N GLY A 254 -17.83 2.58 3.80
CA GLY A 254 -17.34 3.93 4.08
C GLY A 254 -18.06 4.95 3.19
N ASP A 255 -17.99 6.22 3.55
CA ASP A 255 -18.59 7.30 2.76
C ASP A 255 -17.71 7.67 1.55
N GLU A 256 -16.39 7.65 1.71
CA GLU A 256 -15.42 7.95 0.65
C GLU A 256 -14.33 6.87 0.62
N VAL A 257 -14.51 5.83 -0.18
CA VAL A 257 -13.60 4.67 -0.23
C VAL A 257 -12.86 4.61 -1.57
N ALA A 258 -11.54 4.48 -1.53
CA ALA A 258 -10.67 4.40 -2.71
C ALA A 258 -10.50 2.95 -3.21
N LEU A 259 -11.57 2.34 -3.74
CA LEU A 259 -11.50 0.97 -4.27
C LEU A 259 -10.77 0.88 -5.63
N PHE A 260 -10.86 1.94 -6.43
CA PHE A 260 -10.23 2.09 -7.76
C PHE A 260 -9.13 3.15 -7.76
N GLY A 261 -8.52 3.42 -6.60
CA GLY A 261 -7.55 4.50 -6.43
C GLY A 261 -8.17 5.77 -5.84
N THR A 262 -7.32 6.73 -5.50
CA THR A 262 -7.70 7.98 -4.82
C THR A 262 -8.48 8.92 -5.73
N ASP A 263 -8.35 8.81 -7.05
CA ASP A 263 -9.06 9.69 -7.99
C ASP A 263 -10.58 9.42 -8.04
N ASN A 264 -11.02 8.25 -7.55
CA ASN A 264 -12.41 7.79 -7.60
C ASN A 264 -12.88 7.32 -6.22
N LEU A 265 -13.15 8.28 -5.31
CA LEU A 265 -13.72 8.00 -3.99
C LEU A 265 -15.22 7.72 -4.11
N GLU A 266 -15.64 6.57 -3.57
CA GLU A 266 -17.02 6.09 -3.73
C GLU A 266 -17.64 5.68 -2.41
N LYS A 267 -18.97 5.79 -2.31
CA LYS A 267 -19.73 5.38 -1.12
C LYS A 267 -20.05 3.89 -1.19
N ASN A 268 -19.59 3.14 -0.19
CA ASN A 268 -19.75 1.69 -0.09
C ASN A 268 -19.50 0.95 -1.42
N PRO A 269 -18.31 1.07 -2.02
CA PRO A 269 -18.06 0.56 -3.36
C PRO A 269 -17.96 -0.97 -3.37
N GLN A 270 -18.34 -1.52 -4.51
CA GLN A 270 -18.20 -2.93 -4.86
C GLN A 270 -17.45 -3.08 -6.17
N ALA A 271 -16.78 -4.20 -6.36
CA ALA A 271 -16.18 -4.57 -7.63
C ALA A 271 -16.28 -6.06 -7.91
N LEU A 272 -16.39 -6.37 -9.20
CA LEU A 272 -16.30 -7.70 -9.78
C LEU A 272 -15.05 -7.75 -10.65
N THR A 273 -14.16 -8.70 -10.37
CA THR A 273 -13.00 -9.00 -11.21
C THR A 273 -13.21 -10.34 -11.89
N VAL A 274 -13.06 -10.35 -13.22
CA VAL A 274 -13.00 -11.57 -14.03
C VAL A 274 -11.60 -11.66 -14.61
N GLY A 275 -10.92 -12.78 -14.40
CA GLY A 275 -9.57 -12.97 -14.91
C GLY A 275 -9.36 -14.31 -15.60
N LEU A 276 -8.41 -14.32 -16.53
CA LEU A 276 -7.90 -15.52 -17.18
C LEU A 276 -6.47 -15.77 -16.70
N MET A 277 -6.11 -17.04 -16.53
CA MET A 277 -4.80 -17.47 -16.07
C MET A 277 -4.22 -18.52 -17.01
N TYR A 278 -2.93 -18.40 -17.30
CA TYR A 278 -2.16 -19.33 -18.10
C TYR A 278 -0.88 -19.75 -17.37
N ASN A 279 -0.75 -21.05 -17.13
CA ASN A 279 0.38 -21.71 -16.49
C ASN A 279 1.09 -22.62 -17.50
N PRO A 280 2.08 -22.12 -18.27
CA PRO A 280 2.82 -22.97 -19.20
C PRO A 280 3.62 -24.06 -18.47
N VAL A 281 4.12 -23.73 -17.28
CA VAL A 281 4.87 -24.61 -16.36
C VAL A 281 4.49 -24.24 -14.92
N PRO A 282 4.70 -25.12 -13.93
CA PRO A 282 4.39 -24.80 -12.53
C PRO A 282 5.02 -23.50 -12.02
N LEU A 283 6.24 -23.20 -12.46
CA LEU A 283 7.02 -22.04 -12.05
C LEU A 283 6.42 -20.69 -12.52
N PHE A 284 5.67 -20.65 -13.62
CA PHE A 284 5.21 -19.39 -14.21
C PHE A 284 3.69 -19.31 -14.31
N THR A 285 3.15 -18.12 -14.05
CA THR A 285 1.74 -17.78 -14.29
C THR A 285 1.68 -16.46 -15.02
N VAL A 286 0.90 -16.39 -16.08
CA VAL A 286 0.53 -15.15 -16.76
C VAL A 286 -0.98 -15.02 -16.66
N GLY A 287 -1.49 -13.86 -16.30
CA GLY A 287 -2.91 -13.63 -16.20
C GLY A 287 -3.32 -12.25 -16.70
N SER A 288 -4.60 -12.10 -17.01
CA SER A 288 -5.22 -10.83 -17.36
C SER A 288 -6.50 -10.68 -16.56
N ASP A 289 -6.66 -9.54 -15.90
CA ASP A 289 -7.78 -9.27 -15.01
C ASP A 289 -8.53 -8.04 -15.49
N TYR A 290 -9.84 -8.19 -15.68
CA TYR A 290 -10.75 -7.09 -15.90
C TYR A 290 -11.59 -6.89 -14.64
N LYS A 291 -11.38 -5.75 -13.97
CA LYS A 291 -12.11 -5.34 -12.77
C LYS A 291 -13.10 -4.24 -13.14
N SER A 292 -14.35 -4.38 -12.73
CA SER A 292 -15.40 -3.38 -12.93
C SER A 292 -16.21 -3.23 -11.64
N GLY A 293 -16.65 -2.02 -11.30
CA GLY A 293 -17.29 -1.78 -10.01
C GLY A 293 -18.24 -0.59 -9.99
N THR A 294 -18.55 -0.11 -8.79
CA THR A 294 -19.42 1.06 -8.56
C THR A 294 -18.98 2.25 -9.40
N GLY A 295 -19.96 2.98 -9.95
CA GLY A 295 -19.72 4.06 -10.90
C GLY A 295 -19.40 3.52 -12.30
N ASP A 296 -18.66 4.31 -13.08
CA ASP A 296 -18.14 3.89 -14.39
C ASP A 296 -16.68 3.42 -14.27
N ASN A 297 -16.31 2.87 -13.10
CA ASN A 297 -14.95 2.43 -12.81
C ASN A 297 -14.65 1.06 -13.42
N SER A 298 -13.59 1.00 -14.21
CA SER A 298 -13.01 -0.25 -14.69
C SER A 298 -11.49 -0.18 -14.73
N ASP A 299 -10.84 -1.32 -14.55
CA ASP A 299 -9.40 -1.47 -14.56
C ASP A 299 -9.04 -2.77 -15.29
N LEU A 300 -8.01 -2.71 -16.13
CA LEU A 300 -7.46 -3.85 -16.88
C LEU A 300 -5.99 -3.98 -16.52
N SER A 301 -5.62 -5.13 -15.95
CA SER A 301 -4.23 -5.42 -15.60
C SER A 301 -3.76 -6.76 -16.17
N VAL A 302 -2.47 -6.82 -16.49
CA VAL A 302 -1.74 -8.03 -16.86
C VAL A 302 -0.79 -8.38 -15.75
N ASN A 303 -0.85 -9.62 -15.28
CA ASN A 303 -0.10 -10.11 -14.13
C ASN A 303 0.87 -11.21 -14.57
N VAL A 304 2.15 -11.07 -14.19
CA VAL A 304 3.17 -12.09 -14.41
C VAL A 304 3.71 -12.53 -13.05
N SER A 305 3.68 -13.82 -12.77
CA SER A 305 4.10 -14.38 -11.48
C SER A 305 5.10 -15.53 -11.63
N LEU A 306 6.17 -15.48 -10.85
CA LEU A 306 7.15 -16.55 -10.65
C LEU A 306 6.84 -17.25 -9.33
N ASN A 307 6.58 -18.56 -9.35
CA ASN A 307 6.15 -19.38 -8.22
C ASN A 307 7.18 -20.49 -7.97
N TYR A 308 8.14 -20.25 -7.09
CA TYR A 308 9.22 -21.18 -6.80
C TYR A 308 8.93 -22.01 -5.54
N GLN A 309 8.90 -23.33 -5.69
CA GLN A 309 8.75 -24.27 -4.58
C GLN A 309 10.12 -24.78 -4.13
N ILE A 310 10.51 -24.49 -2.89
CA ILE A 310 11.81 -24.88 -2.35
C ILE A 310 11.82 -26.40 -2.11
N GLY A 311 12.88 -27.06 -2.57
CA GLY A 311 13.06 -28.51 -2.44
C GLY A 311 12.54 -29.31 -3.64
N THR A 312 11.68 -28.74 -4.49
CA THR A 312 11.28 -29.38 -5.75
C THR A 312 12.35 -29.13 -6.82
N PRO A 313 12.85 -30.15 -7.53
CA PRO A 313 13.83 -29.96 -8.60
C PRO A 313 13.35 -28.95 -9.65
N LEU A 314 14.23 -28.05 -10.08
CA LEU A 314 13.88 -27.01 -11.06
C LEU A 314 13.32 -27.60 -12.37
N LYS A 315 13.85 -28.75 -12.80
CA LYS A 315 13.36 -29.49 -13.97
C LYS A 315 11.87 -29.82 -13.87
N ASP A 316 11.38 -30.14 -12.67
CA ASP A 316 9.99 -30.56 -12.45
C ASP A 316 9.09 -29.31 -12.40
N GLN A 317 9.62 -28.18 -11.92
CA GLN A 317 8.92 -26.89 -11.91
C GLN A 317 8.88 -26.20 -13.28
N LEU A 318 9.76 -26.61 -14.21
CA LEU A 318 9.81 -26.18 -15.60
C LEU A 318 9.16 -27.20 -16.56
N ASP A 319 8.58 -28.27 -16.05
CA ASP A 319 7.91 -29.30 -16.84
C ASP A 319 6.42 -28.98 -17.01
N PRO A 320 5.92 -28.76 -18.24
CA PRO A 320 4.50 -28.53 -18.50
C PRO A 320 3.58 -29.66 -18.02
N ASP A 321 4.06 -30.91 -17.96
CA ASP A 321 3.25 -32.06 -17.54
C ASP A 321 2.95 -32.05 -16.04
N ASN A 322 3.72 -31.30 -15.25
CA ASN A 322 3.53 -31.16 -13.81
C ASN A 322 2.50 -30.09 -13.43
N VAL A 323 2.00 -29.31 -14.40
CA VAL A 323 0.92 -28.33 -14.16
C VAL A 323 -0.35 -29.02 -13.65
N LYS A 324 -0.67 -30.23 -14.15
CA LYS A 324 -1.82 -31.01 -13.66
C LYS A 324 -1.69 -31.35 -12.17
N ALA A 325 -0.48 -31.68 -11.72
CA ALA A 325 -0.23 -32.07 -10.34
C ALA A 325 -0.32 -30.83 -9.44
N LYS A 326 0.19 -29.68 -9.90
CA LYS A 326 0.07 -28.38 -9.21
C LYS A 326 -1.38 -28.05 -8.85
N HIS A 327 -2.31 -28.23 -9.79
CA HIS A 327 -3.72 -27.87 -9.58
C HIS A 327 -4.57 -28.96 -8.90
N SER A 328 -3.98 -30.13 -8.60
CA SER A 328 -4.64 -31.12 -7.73
C SER A 328 -4.73 -30.61 -6.29
N LEU A 329 -5.59 -31.22 -5.49
CA LEU A 329 -5.73 -30.91 -4.07
C LEU A 329 -4.40 -31.08 -3.31
N MET A 330 -3.65 -32.14 -3.61
CA MET A 330 -2.37 -32.42 -2.97
C MET A 330 -1.26 -31.49 -3.43
N GLY A 331 -1.26 -31.06 -4.70
CA GLY A 331 -0.25 -30.13 -5.21
C GLY A 331 -0.50 -28.69 -4.77
N SER A 332 -1.77 -28.27 -4.72
CA SER A 332 -2.15 -26.90 -4.37
C SER A 332 -2.13 -26.60 -2.88
N ARG A 333 -1.97 -27.62 -2.02
CA ARG A 333 -2.02 -27.45 -0.56
C ARG A 333 -1.00 -26.45 0.01
N HIS A 334 0.11 -26.20 -0.69
CA HIS A 334 1.16 -25.23 -0.32
C HIS A 334 1.04 -23.91 -1.07
N ASP A 335 -0.03 -23.70 -1.82
CA ASP A 335 -0.28 -22.43 -2.49
C ASP A 335 -0.57 -21.34 -1.47
N PHE A 336 -0.26 -20.10 -1.84
CA PHE A 336 -0.48 -18.94 -0.98
C PHE A 336 -1.96 -18.75 -0.67
N VAL A 337 -2.24 -18.03 0.41
CA VAL A 337 -3.61 -17.61 0.75
C VAL A 337 -4.09 -16.60 -0.29
N GLU A 338 -5.25 -16.87 -0.90
CA GLU A 338 -5.86 -15.97 -1.88
C GLU A 338 -6.71 -14.90 -1.19
N ARG A 339 -6.18 -13.67 -1.15
CA ARG A 339 -6.73 -12.49 -0.48
C ARG A 339 -6.22 -11.19 -1.10
N ASN A 340 -6.78 -10.05 -0.73
CA ASN A 340 -6.23 -8.73 -1.05
C ASN A 340 -5.20 -8.30 0.01
N ASN A 341 -3.92 -8.42 -0.32
CA ASN A 341 -2.82 -7.98 0.56
C ASN A 341 -2.70 -6.44 0.65
N PHE A 342 -3.31 -5.70 -0.29
CA PHE A 342 -3.36 -4.23 -0.27
C PHE A 342 -4.44 -3.70 0.67
N ILE A 343 -4.09 -2.64 1.39
CA ILE A 343 -4.97 -1.97 2.35
C ILE A 343 -5.74 -0.88 1.58
N VAL A 344 -6.98 -1.18 1.23
CA VAL A 344 -7.95 -0.19 0.75
C VAL A 344 -8.23 0.82 1.87
N LEU A 345 -8.17 2.11 1.55
CA LEU A 345 -8.40 3.20 2.50
C LEU A 345 -9.77 3.82 2.27
N GLU A 346 -10.36 4.28 3.36
CA GLU A 346 -11.49 5.22 3.37
C GLU A 346 -11.00 6.58 3.89
N TYR A 347 -11.63 7.63 3.40
CA TYR A 347 -11.32 9.02 3.68
C TYR A 347 -12.51 9.69 4.37
N ARG A 348 -12.22 10.76 5.12
CA ARG A 348 -13.21 11.70 5.59
C ARG A 348 -12.60 13.08 5.67
N GLU A 349 -13.38 14.10 5.39
CA GLU A 349 -12.99 15.47 5.67
C GLU A 349 -12.78 15.66 7.19
N LYS A 350 -11.73 16.37 7.57
CA LYS A 350 -11.54 16.84 8.94
C LYS A 350 -12.69 17.77 9.32
N ASP A 351 -12.99 17.86 10.62
CA ASP A 351 -13.99 18.81 11.08
C ASP A 351 -13.70 20.21 10.49
N PRO A 352 -14.67 20.84 9.81
CA PRO A 352 -14.41 21.99 8.93
C PRO A 352 -13.99 23.26 9.67
N LEU A 353 -13.86 23.23 10.99
CA LEU A 353 -13.49 24.39 11.78
C LEU A 353 -12.69 23.98 13.02
N ASP A 354 -11.36 24.00 12.91
CA ASP A 354 -10.49 23.93 14.06
C ASP A 354 -10.04 25.35 14.45
N VAL A 355 -10.34 25.75 15.70
CA VAL A 355 -10.06 27.09 16.22
C VAL A 355 -9.13 26.97 17.42
N THR A 356 -7.86 27.29 17.21
CA THR A 356 -6.89 27.44 18.30
C THR A 356 -6.88 28.88 18.79
N LEU A 357 -7.11 29.09 20.09
CA LEU A 357 -7.09 30.40 20.74
C LEU A 357 -5.86 30.54 21.64
N TRP A 358 -5.21 31.70 21.61
CA TRP A 358 -4.17 32.02 22.58
C TRP A 358 -4.10 33.50 22.92
N LEU A 359 -3.56 33.79 24.09
CA LEU A 359 -3.32 35.15 24.56
C LEU A 359 -1.93 35.61 24.13
N LYS A 360 -1.84 36.85 23.66
CA LYS A 360 -0.58 37.56 23.41
C LYS A 360 -0.59 38.86 24.21
N ALA A 361 0.45 39.10 25.01
CA ALA A 361 0.59 40.35 25.73
C ALA A 361 0.83 41.52 24.74
N ASP A 362 0.20 42.66 24.98
CA ASP A 362 0.46 43.88 24.20
C ASP A 362 1.91 44.34 24.41
N THR A 363 2.58 44.75 23.32
CA THR A 363 3.92 45.32 23.32
C THR A 363 3.98 46.68 24.04
N ALA A 364 2.84 47.34 24.24
CA ALA A 364 2.72 48.61 24.97
C ALA A 364 2.40 48.43 26.47
N ASN A 365 2.52 47.22 27.02
CA ASN A 365 2.34 47.01 28.45
C ASN A 365 3.46 47.68 29.24
N GLU A 366 3.09 48.58 30.16
CA GLU A 366 4.02 49.28 31.07
C GLU A 366 4.56 48.37 32.19
N HIS A 367 4.00 47.15 32.30
CA HIS A 367 4.28 46.15 33.34
C HIS A 367 5.06 44.96 32.76
N PRO A 368 6.40 44.88 32.93
CA PRO A 368 7.23 43.80 32.37
C PRO A 368 6.91 42.41 32.93
N GLU A 369 6.25 42.33 34.09
CA GLU A 369 5.71 41.09 34.69
C GLU A 369 4.59 40.43 33.87
N CYS A 370 4.04 41.13 32.86
CA CYS A 370 2.98 40.63 31.98
C CYS A 370 3.47 39.68 30.88
N ILE A 371 4.78 39.56 30.62
CA ILE A 371 5.35 38.74 29.55
C ILE A 371 6.08 37.54 30.16
N VAL A 372 5.34 36.47 30.46
CA VAL A 372 5.93 35.27 31.12
C VAL A 372 6.55 34.31 30.09
N LYS A 373 5.99 34.23 28.87
CA LYS A 373 6.54 33.48 27.71
C LYS A 373 5.70 33.76 26.46
N ASP A 374 6.31 33.95 25.29
CA ASP A 374 5.60 34.14 24.00
C ASP A 374 5.13 32.80 23.39
N THR A 375 4.71 31.86 24.25
CA THR A 375 4.22 30.54 23.84
C THR A 375 2.71 30.45 24.11
N PRO A 376 1.88 30.14 23.10
CA PRO A 376 0.41 30.15 23.15
C PRO A 376 -0.23 29.47 24.37
N GLU A 377 0.40 28.40 24.88
CA GLU A 377 -0.17 27.48 25.88
C GLU A 377 0.11 27.88 27.34
N LEU A 378 1.00 28.85 27.59
CA LEU A 378 1.50 29.20 28.94
C LEU A 378 1.13 30.63 29.37
N ALA A 379 0.22 31.28 28.65
CA ALA A 379 -0.20 32.64 28.97
C ALA A 379 -1.11 32.67 30.21
N VAL A 380 -0.66 33.34 31.28
CA VAL A 380 -1.44 33.57 32.50
C VAL A 380 -1.91 35.01 32.51
N GLY A 381 -3.23 35.23 32.45
CA GLY A 381 -3.83 36.56 32.44
C GLY A 381 -3.81 37.22 33.83
N LEU A 382 -2.97 38.24 34.01
CA LEU A 382 -2.98 39.10 35.20
C LEU A 382 -3.90 40.32 34.96
N GLU A 383 -4.68 40.73 35.98
CA GLU A 383 -5.71 41.79 35.89
C GLU A 383 -5.20 43.17 35.42
N LYS A 384 -3.89 43.43 35.55
CA LYS A 384 -3.27 44.73 35.21
C LYS A 384 -2.66 44.79 33.81
N CYS A 385 -2.74 43.70 33.05
CA CYS A 385 -2.09 43.59 31.74
C CYS A 385 -3.09 43.79 30.61
N LYS A 386 -2.67 44.47 29.54
CA LYS A 386 -3.38 44.50 28.26
C LYS A 386 -3.06 43.24 27.46
N TRP A 387 -4.08 42.49 27.10
CA TRP A 387 -3.98 41.25 26.34
C TRP A 387 -4.69 41.36 24.99
N THR A 388 -4.12 40.71 24.00
CA THR A 388 -4.73 40.47 22.69
C THR A 388 -5.07 38.99 22.60
N ILE A 389 -6.31 38.65 22.25
CA ILE A 389 -6.71 37.27 21.94
C ILE A 389 -6.47 37.05 20.45
N ASN A 390 -5.63 36.07 20.11
CA ASN A 390 -5.45 35.63 18.74
C ASN A 390 -6.20 34.32 18.51
N ALA A 391 -6.67 34.14 17.28
CA ALA A 391 -7.27 32.89 16.82
C ALA A 391 -6.56 32.45 15.55
N LEU A 392 -6.15 31.18 15.52
CA LEU A 392 -5.80 30.49 14.29
C LEU A 392 -7.00 29.63 13.94
N ILE A 393 -7.59 29.88 12.78
CA ILE A 393 -8.72 29.11 12.28
C ILE A 393 -8.23 28.30 11.09
N ASN A 394 -8.16 26.99 11.26
CA ASN A 394 -7.90 26.04 10.20
C ASN A 394 -9.25 25.57 9.65
N ASN A 395 -9.50 25.89 8.39
CA ASN A 395 -10.72 25.55 7.66
C ASN A 395 -10.35 25.37 6.19
N HIS A 396 -10.99 24.42 5.52
CA HIS A 396 -10.93 24.21 4.07
C HIS A 396 -11.37 25.46 3.29
N TYR A 397 -12.26 26.26 3.88
CA TYR A 397 -12.72 27.53 3.31
C TYR A 397 -11.92 28.72 3.86
N LYS A 398 -11.57 29.63 2.94
CA LYS A 398 -11.17 30.99 3.26
C LYS A 398 -12.34 31.70 3.93
N ILE A 399 -12.11 32.12 5.17
CA ILE A 399 -13.05 32.89 5.96
C ILE A 399 -12.83 34.35 5.57
N VAL A 400 -13.83 34.93 4.93
CA VAL A 400 -13.84 36.34 4.48
C VAL A 400 -14.20 37.29 5.63
N ALA A 401 -15.04 36.83 6.57
CA ALA A 401 -15.53 37.61 7.72
C ALA A 401 -15.71 36.73 8.97
N ALA A 402 -15.06 37.09 10.07
CA ALA A 402 -15.24 36.52 11.40
C ALA A 402 -15.22 37.65 12.43
N SER A 403 -16.24 37.73 13.30
CA SER A 403 -16.26 38.74 14.36
C SER A 403 -16.57 38.14 15.70
N TRP A 404 -15.87 38.61 16.73
CA TRP A 404 -16.18 38.27 18.10
C TRP A 404 -17.52 38.89 18.48
N GLN A 405 -18.36 38.12 19.16
CA GLN A 405 -19.61 38.61 19.72
C GLN A 405 -19.46 38.73 21.24
N ALA A 406 -19.88 39.87 21.80
CA ALA A 406 -19.98 40.03 23.24
C ALA A 406 -21.27 39.32 23.71
N LYS A 407 -21.15 38.34 24.61
CA LYS A 407 -22.32 37.61 25.13
C LYS A 407 -23.12 38.44 26.13
N ASN A 408 -22.43 39.29 26.90
CA ASN A 408 -23.04 40.22 27.84
C ASN A 408 -22.02 41.32 28.19
N ASN A 409 -22.41 42.58 28.22
CA ASN A 409 -21.50 43.69 28.58
C ASN A 409 -21.08 43.65 30.06
N ALA A 410 -21.82 42.93 30.91
CA ALA A 410 -21.56 42.87 32.34
C ALA A 410 -20.44 41.89 32.73
N ASN A 411 -20.27 40.80 31.99
CA ASN A 411 -19.17 39.85 32.19
C ASN A 411 -18.37 39.87 30.89
N ARG A 412 -17.12 40.34 30.95
CA ARG A 412 -16.15 40.47 29.84
C ARG A 412 -15.83 39.12 29.17
N THR A 413 -16.86 38.45 28.65
CA THR A 413 -16.83 37.11 28.09
C THR A 413 -17.05 37.26 26.60
N LEU A 414 -15.94 37.19 25.87
CA LEU A 414 -15.91 37.08 24.42
C LEU A 414 -16.24 35.62 24.05
N VAL A 415 -17.19 35.41 23.14
CA VAL A 415 -17.50 34.08 22.58
C VAL A 415 -16.81 33.92 21.25
N MET A 416 -16.45 32.68 20.89
CA MET A 416 -15.80 32.34 19.63
C MET A 416 -16.33 33.15 18.45
N PRO A 417 -15.44 33.59 17.54
CA PRO A 417 -15.84 34.43 16.43
C PRO A 417 -16.91 33.73 15.59
N VAL A 418 -17.99 34.44 15.29
CA VAL A 418 -19.09 33.90 14.48
C VAL A 418 -18.73 34.05 13.02
N VAL A 419 -18.60 32.93 12.33
CA VAL A 419 -18.39 32.87 10.87
C VAL A 419 -19.75 32.76 10.19
N LYS A 420 -20.05 33.69 9.27
CA LYS A 420 -21.30 33.65 8.50
C LYS A 420 -21.12 32.77 7.26
N ALA A 421 -22.08 31.89 6.97
CA ALA A 421 -22.01 30.93 5.87
C ALA A 421 -21.77 31.58 4.48
N ASN A 422 -22.23 32.82 4.28
CA ASN A 422 -22.04 33.57 3.03
C ASN A 422 -20.68 34.28 2.92
N ALA A 423 -19.81 34.12 3.91
CA ALA A 423 -18.46 34.70 3.96
C ALA A 423 -17.38 33.61 3.82
N LEU A 424 -17.72 32.46 3.24
CA LEU A 424 -16.79 31.36 2.95
C LEU A 424 -16.53 31.34 1.44
N THR A 425 -15.25 31.27 1.05
CA THR A 425 -14.80 31.07 -0.34
C THR A 425 -13.70 30.01 -0.34
N GLU A 426 -13.51 29.23 -1.39
CA GLU A 426 -12.39 28.26 -1.46
C GLU A 426 -11.02 28.97 -1.32
N GLY A 427 -10.11 28.41 -0.52
CA GLY A 427 -8.71 28.86 -0.41
C GLY A 427 -8.09 28.73 0.99
N ASN A 428 -6.75 28.80 1.06
CA ASN A 428 -5.97 28.60 2.29
C ASN A 428 -5.43 29.91 2.90
N ASN A 429 -5.30 29.93 4.24
CA ASN A 429 -4.77 30.99 5.14
C ASN A 429 -5.72 32.12 5.58
N ASN A 430 -6.27 31.96 6.78
CA ASN A 430 -6.99 33.01 7.51
C ASN A 430 -6.17 33.43 8.75
N ARG A 431 -5.42 34.54 8.67
CA ARG A 431 -4.79 35.16 9.86
C ARG A 431 -5.55 36.40 10.28
N TRP A 432 -6.01 36.42 11.53
CA TRP A 432 -6.85 37.48 12.08
C TRP A 432 -6.23 38.02 13.36
N ASN A 433 -5.81 39.29 13.34
CA ASN A 433 -5.36 40.00 14.54
C ASN A 433 -6.55 40.76 15.13
N LEU A 434 -6.95 40.46 16.36
CA LEU A 434 -7.96 41.26 17.06
C LEU A 434 -7.30 42.21 18.04
N VAL A 435 -7.37 43.52 17.78
CA VAL A 435 -6.96 44.53 18.77
C VAL A 435 -8.18 44.85 19.62
N LEU A 436 -8.13 44.60 20.93
CA LEU A 436 -9.18 45.03 21.85
C LEU A 436 -9.14 46.56 21.97
N PRO A 437 -10.27 47.27 21.84
CA PRO A 437 -10.31 48.70 22.13
C PRO A 437 -10.00 48.94 23.61
N ALA A 438 -9.22 49.98 23.87
CA ALA A 438 -8.77 50.40 25.19
C ALA A 438 -9.92 50.84 26.11
#